data_AF-A0A1F6DSK7-F1
#
_entry.id   AF-A0A1F6DSK7-F1
#
_cell.length_a   1.000
_cell.length_b   1.000
_cell.length_c   1.000
_cell.angle_alpha   90.00
_cell.angle_beta   90.00
_cell.angle_gamma   90.00
#
_symmetry.space_group_name_H-M   'P 1'
#
loop_
_entity.id
_entity.type
_entity.pdbx_description
1 polymer ?
#
loop_
_entity_poly.entity_id
_entity_poly.type
_entity_poly.pdbx_seq_one_letter_code
_entity_poly.pdbx_strand_id
1 'polypeptide(L)'
;MTYDQHLVSLPWSEYELLDSGDNMKLERFGEVVVARPETQALWKKQKPELWDSAHAVFAFRDAKGSWNKRKPVPESWPVVWHDVRLSAHLTGFKHTGIFPEQAPNWKWIQDVVRPDMKVLNLFGYTGAASIVAAQAPQLRSRQASAFVTHVDASKQSLDWAHENAQLSGIPEDRIRWVLDDALAFAKREARRNIKYDGIILDPPAFGRGASGEVWKIEEDLPVLLQTLKGLLAEKSDSFFLMSGYAAGYAPRSFAQTVESVFHSPVHAGELHIKESSSDRVVPAGIYVRFVR
;
A
#
# COMPACT_ATOMS: atom_id res chain seq x y z
N MET A 1 21.80 7.67 6.26
CA MET A 1 20.71 7.03 7.03
C MET A 1 19.90 8.13 7.68
N THR A 2 18.60 8.17 7.43
CA THR A 2 17.69 9.08 8.13
C THR A 2 16.60 8.22 8.75
N TYR A 3 16.60 8.16 10.07
CA TYR A 3 15.55 7.52 10.84
C TYR A 3 14.51 8.57 11.22
N ASP A 4 13.31 8.10 11.54
CA ASP A 4 12.25 8.91 12.13
C ASP A 4 11.82 10.11 11.26
N GLN A 5 12.06 10.02 9.94
CA GLN A 5 11.52 10.97 8.98
C GLN A 5 10.14 10.51 8.55
N HIS A 6 9.10 11.07 9.17
CA HIS A 6 7.72 10.79 8.79
C HIS A 6 7.44 11.29 7.37
N LEU A 7 6.71 10.48 6.61
CA LEU A 7 6.15 10.88 5.31
C LEU A 7 4.69 11.22 5.51
N VAL A 8 4.29 12.40 5.06
CA VAL A 8 2.92 12.90 5.23
C VAL A 8 2.22 12.89 3.88
N SER A 9 1.11 12.17 3.82
CA SER A 9 0.17 12.21 2.71
C SER A 9 -0.69 13.45 2.84
N LEU A 10 -0.56 14.35 1.88
CA LEU A 10 -1.38 15.56 1.76
C LEU A 10 -2.69 15.23 1.04
N PRO A 11 -3.77 15.99 1.29
CA PRO A 11 -4.99 15.86 0.49
C PRO A 11 -4.72 16.14 -0.98
N TRP A 12 -5.48 15.50 -1.86
CA TRP A 12 -5.49 15.78 -3.29
C TRP A 12 -6.94 15.84 -3.81
N SER A 13 -7.14 16.05 -5.10
CA SER A 13 -8.48 16.23 -5.68
C SER A 13 -9.47 15.13 -5.29
N GLU A 14 -9.05 13.88 -5.36
CA GLU A 14 -9.91 12.70 -5.15
C GLU A 14 -9.76 12.06 -3.76
N TYR A 15 -8.93 12.58 -2.87
CA TYR A 15 -8.85 12.09 -1.50
C TYR A 15 -8.60 13.18 -0.48
N GLU A 16 -9.29 13.07 0.64
CA GLU A 16 -9.18 14.01 1.73
C GLU A 16 -9.48 13.35 3.08
N LEU A 17 -8.61 13.56 4.07
CA LEU A 17 -8.95 13.34 5.48
C LEU A 17 -9.62 14.62 6.00
N LEU A 18 -10.92 14.55 6.23
CA LEU A 18 -11.76 15.71 6.53
C LEU A 18 -11.71 16.12 8.02
N ASP A 19 -11.78 15.14 8.91
CA ASP A 19 -11.71 15.30 10.37
C ASP A 19 -11.32 13.95 10.99
N SER A 20 -10.77 13.98 12.20
CA SER A 20 -10.49 12.79 12.98
C SER A 20 -10.67 13.04 14.47
N GLY A 21 -11.01 11.99 15.20
CA GLY A 21 -11.16 12.02 16.63
C GLY A 21 -12.17 11.01 17.17
N ASP A 22 -12.14 10.83 18.48
CA ASP A 22 -12.90 9.84 19.24
C ASP A 22 -12.79 8.43 18.64
N ASN A 23 -11.58 8.01 18.29
CA ASN A 23 -11.24 6.73 17.69
C ASN A 23 -11.80 6.52 16.27
N MET A 24 -12.09 7.60 15.55
CA MET A 24 -12.63 7.55 14.20
C MET A 24 -11.90 8.53 13.29
N LYS A 25 -11.98 8.29 11.98
CA LYS A 25 -11.62 9.25 10.93
C LYS A 25 -12.73 9.37 9.90
N LEU A 26 -12.86 10.57 9.33
CA LEU A 26 -13.81 10.91 8.28
C LEU A 26 -13.03 11.24 7.02
N GLU A 27 -13.27 10.49 5.95
CA GLU A 27 -12.48 10.55 4.73
C GLU A 27 -13.37 10.68 3.50
N ARG A 28 -12.94 11.45 2.52
CA ARG A 28 -13.55 11.51 1.18
C ARG A 28 -12.67 10.75 0.19
N PHE A 29 -13.30 9.90 -0.60
CA PHE A 29 -12.72 9.17 -1.73
C PHE A 29 -13.57 9.48 -2.96
N GLY A 30 -13.06 10.32 -3.87
CA GLY A 30 -13.84 10.92 -4.95
C GLY A 30 -15.04 11.68 -4.40
N GLU A 31 -16.25 11.25 -4.76
CA GLU A 31 -17.52 11.81 -4.29
C GLU A 31 -18.04 11.16 -3.00
N VAL A 32 -17.46 10.03 -2.57
CA VAL A 32 -17.97 9.24 -1.45
C VAL A 32 -17.22 9.59 -0.17
N VAL A 33 -17.98 10.04 0.83
CA VAL A 33 -17.48 10.28 2.20
C VAL A 33 -17.76 9.07 3.08
N VAL A 34 -16.74 8.55 3.77
CA VAL A 34 -16.84 7.42 4.69
C VAL A 34 -16.28 7.76 6.06
N ALA A 35 -16.91 7.24 7.12
CA ALA A 35 -16.38 7.31 8.48
C ALA A 35 -15.94 5.92 8.94
N ARG A 36 -14.73 5.81 9.51
CA ARG A 36 -14.11 4.53 9.85
C ARG A 36 -13.37 4.58 11.18
N PRO A 37 -13.24 3.44 11.90
CA PRO A 37 -12.43 3.37 13.11
C PRO A 37 -10.95 3.64 12.84
N GLU A 38 -10.36 4.47 13.68
CA GLU A 38 -8.95 4.80 13.73
C GLU A 38 -8.50 4.88 15.19
N THR A 39 -7.87 3.82 15.69
CA THR A 39 -7.55 3.66 17.12
C THR A 39 -6.50 4.65 17.60
N GLN A 40 -5.77 5.30 16.69
CA GLN A 40 -4.77 6.31 17.04
C GLN A 40 -5.37 7.73 17.14
N ALA A 41 -6.58 7.97 16.61
CA ALA A 41 -7.25 9.27 16.68
C ALA A 41 -7.94 9.47 18.04
N LEU A 42 -7.16 9.48 19.12
CA LEU A 42 -7.64 9.55 20.52
C LEU A 42 -8.19 10.93 20.93
N TRP A 43 -7.84 11.97 20.17
CA TRP A 43 -8.29 13.35 20.40
C TRP A 43 -9.77 13.54 20.04
N LYS A 44 -10.34 14.68 20.45
CA LYS A 44 -11.72 15.03 20.09
C LYS A 44 -11.84 15.46 18.63
N LYS A 45 -12.95 15.10 17.99
CA LYS A 45 -13.37 15.66 16.68
C LYS A 45 -13.40 17.18 16.72
N GLN A 46 -12.91 17.81 15.65
CA GLN A 46 -12.94 19.28 15.56
C GLN A 46 -14.21 19.80 14.86
N LYS A 47 -14.84 18.98 14.01
CA LYS A 47 -16.01 19.38 13.23
C LYS A 47 -17.13 18.33 13.32
N PRO A 48 -17.75 18.12 14.50
CA PRO A 48 -18.76 17.08 14.70
C PRO A 48 -19.89 17.10 13.65
N GLU A 49 -20.32 18.27 13.22
CA GLU A 49 -21.36 18.48 12.20
C GLU A 49 -20.99 17.90 10.83
N LEU A 50 -19.70 17.84 10.49
CA LEU A 50 -19.24 17.30 9.22
C LEU A 50 -19.47 15.79 9.12
N TRP A 51 -19.61 15.08 10.24
CA TRP A 51 -19.76 13.63 10.28
C TRP A 51 -21.13 13.16 9.76
N ASP A 52 -22.13 14.04 9.73
CA ASP A 52 -23.43 13.79 9.10
C ASP A 52 -23.33 13.77 7.55
N SER A 53 -22.21 14.27 7.00
CA SER A 53 -21.94 14.16 5.57
C SER A 53 -21.62 12.72 5.12
N ALA A 54 -21.21 11.83 6.04
CA ALA A 54 -20.80 10.47 5.73
C ALA A 54 -21.89 9.69 4.99
N HIS A 55 -21.53 9.14 3.84
CA HIS A 55 -22.38 8.24 3.07
C HIS A 55 -22.44 6.85 3.71
N ALA A 56 -21.34 6.40 4.31
CA ALA A 56 -21.28 5.15 5.04
C ALA A 56 -20.38 5.24 6.28
N VAL A 57 -20.74 4.50 7.32
CA VAL A 57 -19.96 4.39 8.57
C VAL A 57 -19.62 2.92 8.80
N PHE A 58 -18.34 2.62 8.96
CA PHE A 58 -17.90 1.29 9.38
C PHE A 58 -17.90 1.19 10.90
N ALA A 59 -18.45 0.11 11.45
CA ALA A 59 -18.43 -0.16 12.88
C ALA A 59 -18.27 -1.66 13.15
N PHE A 60 -17.60 -1.97 14.26
CA PHE A 60 -17.57 -3.32 14.81
C PHE A 60 -18.76 -3.52 15.75
N ARG A 61 -19.51 -4.60 15.55
CA ARG A 61 -20.54 -5.09 16.46
C ARG A 61 -20.27 -6.57 16.71
N ASP A 62 -20.14 -6.97 17.97
CA ASP A 62 -19.85 -8.36 18.37
C ASP A 62 -18.63 -8.95 17.62
N ALA A 63 -17.53 -8.19 17.58
CA ALA A 63 -16.30 -8.49 16.84
C ALA A 63 -16.45 -8.61 15.30
N LYS A 64 -17.65 -8.43 14.75
CA LYS A 64 -17.90 -8.41 13.31
C LYS A 64 -18.02 -6.98 12.79
N GLY A 65 -17.18 -6.64 11.81
CA GLY A 65 -17.24 -5.36 11.13
C GLY A 65 -18.36 -5.30 10.09
N SER A 66 -19.01 -4.17 9.94
CA SER A 66 -19.98 -3.94 8.85
C SER A 66 -20.11 -2.46 8.50
N TRP A 67 -20.51 -2.20 7.26
CA TRP A 67 -20.84 -0.85 6.76
C TRP A 67 -22.32 -0.54 6.98
N ASN A 68 -22.60 0.57 7.66
CA ASN A 68 -23.91 1.19 7.70
C ASN A 68 -23.97 2.29 6.63
N LYS A 69 -24.69 2.04 5.53
CA LYS A 69 -24.92 3.03 4.47
C LYS A 69 -26.05 3.98 4.91
N ARG A 70 -25.72 5.27 5.04
CA ARG A 70 -26.65 6.37 5.36
C ARG A 70 -27.18 7.07 4.11
N LYS A 71 -26.42 7.01 3.02
CA LYS A 71 -26.73 7.60 1.71
C LYS A 71 -26.43 6.57 0.61
N PRO A 72 -26.93 6.77 -0.63
CA PRO A 72 -26.53 5.94 -1.76
C PRO A 72 -25.00 5.91 -1.93
N VAL A 73 -24.44 4.71 -2.08
CA VAL A 73 -23.03 4.49 -2.41
C VAL A 73 -22.99 3.46 -3.53
N PRO A 74 -22.32 3.75 -4.66
CA PRO A 74 -22.07 2.79 -5.73
C PRO A 74 -21.43 1.49 -5.22
N GLU A 75 -21.52 0.41 -6.00
CA GLU A 75 -20.79 -0.83 -5.69
C GLU A 75 -19.27 -0.61 -5.67
N SER A 76 -18.81 0.19 -6.63
CA SER A 76 -17.45 0.70 -6.74
C SER A 76 -17.47 2.12 -7.32
N TRP A 77 -16.43 2.90 -7.05
CA TRP A 77 -16.30 4.26 -7.60
C TRP A 77 -14.84 4.64 -7.84
N PRO A 78 -14.56 5.47 -8.86
CA PRO A 78 -13.20 5.84 -9.20
C PRO A 78 -12.60 6.80 -8.16
N VAL A 79 -11.30 6.63 -7.91
CA VAL A 79 -10.45 7.54 -7.16
C VAL A 79 -9.15 7.66 -7.93
N VAL A 80 -8.79 8.89 -8.27
CA VAL A 80 -7.63 9.17 -9.13
C VAL A 80 -6.51 9.80 -8.31
N TRP A 81 -5.32 9.22 -8.37
CA TRP A 81 -4.09 9.81 -7.85
C TRP A 81 -3.18 10.14 -9.03
N HIS A 82 -3.08 11.43 -9.38
CA HIS A 82 -2.47 11.90 -10.63
C HIS A 82 -3.07 11.23 -11.87
N ASP A 83 -2.31 10.36 -12.54
CA ASP A 83 -2.78 9.61 -13.72
C ASP A 83 -3.14 8.15 -13.38
N VAL A 84 -3.02 7.74 -12.11
CA VAL A 84 -3.36 6.40 -11.62
C VAL A 84 -4.83 6.39 -11.24
N ARG A 85 -5.62 5.57 -11.93
CA ARG A 85 -7.07 5.40 -11.70
C ARG A 85 -7.32 4.12 -10.93
N LEU A 86 -7.81 4.26 -9.71
CA LEU A 86 -8.14 3.16 -8.82
C LEU A 86 -9.65 3.12 -8.58
N SER A 87 -10.15 1.94 -8.22
CA SER A 87 -11.53 1.73 -7.79
C SER A 87 -11.57 1.56 -6.28
N ALA A 88 -12.42 2.36 -5.62
CA ALA A 88 -12.74 2.23 -4.21
C ALA A 88 -14.05 1.45 -4.02
N HIS A 89 -14.14 0.72 -2.91
CA HIS A 89 -15.25 -0.16 -2.58
C HIS A 89 -15.59 -0.11 -1.09
N LEU A 90 -16.84 -0.34 -0.73
CA LEU A 90 -17.21 -0.71 0.64
C LEU A 90 -17.02 -2.22 0.81
N THR A 91 -15.82 -2.65 1.24
CA THR A 91 -15.48 -4.07 1.37
C THR A 91 -16.14 -4.73 2.60
N GLY A 92 -15.97 -6.04 2.76
CA GLY A 92 -16.37 -6.73 4.00
C GLY A 92 -15.60 -6.29 5.25
N PHE A 93 -14.53 -5.50 5.09
CA PHE A 93 -13.69 -4.96 6.14
C PHE A 93 -13.70 -3.42 6.11
N LYS A 94 -12.94 -2.79 7.02
CA LYS A 94 -12.87 -1.33 7.12
C LYS A 94 -12.14 -0.68 5.93
N HIS A 95 -11.31 -1.39 5.18
CA HIS A 95 -10.56 -0.80 4.08
C HIS A 95 -11.45 -0.53 2.85
N THR A 96 -11.07 0.46 2.05
CA THR A 96 -11.82 0.90 0.87
C THR A 96 -11.21 0.43 -0.44
N GLY A 97 -10.18 -0.43 -0.41
CA GLY A 97 -9.43 -0.81 -1.62
C GLY A 97 -8.25 0.12 -1.93
N ILE A 98 -8.10 1.23 -1.20
CA ILE A 98 -7.04 2.22 -1.41
C ILE A 98 -6.47 2.61 -0.05
N PHE A 99 -5.15 2.78 0.01
CA PHE A 99 -4.39 3.22 1.19
C PHE A 99 -3.69 4.55 0.90
N PRO A 100 -4.38 5.69 1.07
CA PRO A 100 -3.88 7.03 0.76
C PRO A 100 -2.57 7.40 1.44
N GLU A 101 -2.29 6.84 2.60
CA GLU A 101 -1.04 6.99 3.33
C GLU A 101 0.19 6.55 2.52
N GLN A 102 0.00 5.73 1.47
CA GLN A 102 1.04 5.27 0.57
C GLN A 102 1.37 6.27 -0.54
N ALA A 103 0.65 7.39 -0.68
CA ALA A 103 0.92 8.38 -1.73
C ALA A 103 2.38 8.88 -1.79
N PRO A 104 3.07 9.17 -0.66
CA PRO A 104 4.49 9.49 -0.66
C PRO A 104 5.40 8.35 -1.15
N ASN A 105 5.00 7.10 -0.91
CA ASN A 105 5.69 5.93 -1.44
C ASN A 105 5.42 5.73 -2.92
N TRP A 106 4.19 5.95 -3.40
CA TRP A 106 3.88 5.95 -4.83
C TRP A 106 4.70 7.00 -5.56
N LYS A 107 4.78 8.23 -5.03
CA LYS A 107 5.65 9.27 -5.59
C LYS A 107 7.11 8.83 -5.65
N TRP A 108 7.62 8.23 -4.58
CA TRP A 108 8.99 7.73 -4.55
C TRP A 108 9.21 6.60 -5.56
N ILE A 109 8.27 5.66 -5.72
CA ILE A 109 8.32 4.62 -6.77
C ILE A 109 8.44 5.27 -8.15
N GLN A 110 7.65 6.31 -8.46
CA GLN A 110 7.76 7.03 -9.74
C GLN A 110 9.15 7.66 -9.95
N ASP A 111 9.81 8.07 -8.87
CA ASP A 111 11.12 8.74 -8.93
C ASP A 111 12.30 7.77 -9.06
N VAL A 112 12.16 6.53 -8.57
CA VAL A 112 13.25 5.54 -8.57
C VAL A 112 13.14 4.50 -9.68
N VAL A 113 11.92 4.20 -10.14
CA VAL A 113 11.71 3.23 -11.23
C VAL A 113 12.28 3.79 -12.54
N ARG A 114 12.90 2.90 -13.32
CA ARG A 114 13.49 3.19 -14.64
C ARG A 114 12.88 2.27 -15.70
N PRO A 115 13.00 2.62 -16.99
CA PRO A 115 12.62 1.74 -18.08
C PRO A 115 13.19 0.34 -17.96
N ASP A 116 12.40 -0.64 -18.38
CA ASP A 116 12.78 -2.05 -18.48
C ASP A 116 13.20 -2.72 -17.15
N MET A 117 13.07 -2.01 -16.02
CA MET A 117 13.27 -2.60 -14.70
C MET A 117 12.26 -3.72 -14.45
N LYS A 118 12.73 -4.81 -13.86
CA LYS A 118 11.90 -5.87 -13.31
C LYS A 118 11.57 -5.53 -11.86
N VAL A 119 10.31 -5.23 -11.59
CA VAL A 119 9.84 -4.89 -10.25
C VAL A 119 8.99 -6.04 -9.71
N LEU A 120 9.29 -6.50 -8.49
CA LEU A 120 8.45 -7.44 -7.75
C LEU A 120 7.62 -6.68 -6.74
N ASN A 121 6.30 -6.86 -6.75
CA ASN A 121 5.39 -6.36 -5.72
C ASN A 121 4.74 -7.53 -4.98
N LEU A 122 5.05 -7.70 -3.70
CA LEU A 122 4.53 -8.78 -2.85
C LEU A 122 3.49 -8.24 -1.87
N PHE A 123 2.44 -9.02 -1.64
CA PHE A 123 1.23 -8.57 -0.93
C PHE A 123 0.63 -7.35 -1.65
N GLY A 124 0.54 -7.46 -2.98
CA GLY A 124 0.29 -6.31 -3.85
C GLY A 124 -1.12 -5.72 -3.75
N TYR A 125 -2.04 -6.41 -3.08
CA TYR A 125 -3.42 -6.00 -2.84
C TYR A 125 -4.13 -5.55 -4.14
N THR A 126 -4.74 -4.38 -4.15
CA THR A 126 -5.47 -3.80 -5.29
C THR A 126 -4.53 -3.16 -6.34
N GLY A 127 -3.22 -3.39 -6.25
CA GLY A 127 -2.29 -3.12 -7.33
C GLY A 127 -1.81 -1.68 -7.48
N ALA A 128 -2.16 -0.75 -6.57
CA ALA A 128 -1.77 0.66 -6.69
C ALA A 128 -0.26 0.85 -6.94
N ALA A 129 0.60 0.23 -6.13
CA ALA A 129 2.05 0.31 -6.30
C ALA A 129 2.56 -0.35 -7.60
N SER A 130 1.91 -1.45 -8.03
CA SER A 130 2.22 -2.10 -9.30
C SER A 130 1.89 -1.22 -10.50
N ILE A 131 0.73 -0.55 -10.47
CA ILE A 131 0.30 0.37 -11.52
C ILE A 131 1.24 1.57 -11.56
N VAL A 132 1.58 2.15 -10.41
CA VAL A 132 2.54 3.26 -10.31
C VAL A 132 3.89 2.88 -10.92
N ALA A 133 4.42 1.71 -10.59
CA ALA A 133 5.68 1.21 -11.17
C ALA A 133 5.58 0.97 -12.68
N ALA A 134 4.46 0.41 -13.15
CA ALA A 134 4.21 0.15 -14.58
C ALA A 134 3.87 1.42 -15.38
N GLN A 135 3.51 2.53 -14.72
CA GLN A 135 3.09 3.78 -15.38
C GLN A 135 4.21 4.81 -15.53
N ALA A 136 5.21 4.81 -14.63
CA ALA A 136 6.38 5.71 -14.55
C ALA A 136 6.34 6.94 -15.52
N PRO A 137 5.89 8.12 -15.05
CA PRO A 137 5.49 9.28 -15.87
C PRO A 137 6.53 9.91 -16.82
N GLN A 138 7.81 9.55 -16.71
CA GLN A 138 8.87 10.14 -17.53
C GLN A 138 8.83 9.64 -18.99
N LEU A 139 7.86 8.81 -19.34
CA LEU A 139 7.91 7.93 -20.50
C LEU A 139 6.65 8.16 -21.34
N ARG A 140 6.54 9.39 -21.86
CA ARG A 140 5.47 9.80 -22.79
C ARG A 140 5.49 9.02 -24.12
N SER A 141 6.52 8.20 -24.37
CA SER A 141 6.49 7.14 -25.37
C SER A 141 6.05 5.83 -24.69
N ARG A 142 4.98 5.21 -25.18
CA ARG A 142 4.41 3.90 -24.77
C ARG A 142 5.40 2.73 -24.64
N GLN A 143 6.67 2.90 -24.97
CA GLN A 143 7.66 1.82 -25.00
C GLN A 143 8.37 1.50 -23.68
N ALA A 144 8.40 2.41 -22.69
CA ALA A 144 9.50 2.38 -21.71
C ALA A 144 9.10 2.18 -20.25
N SER A 145 8.00 1.51 -19.92
CA SER A 145 7.63 1.18 -18.54
C SER A 145 8.38 0.00 -17.94
N ALA A 146 8.41 -0.10 -16.60
CA ALA A 146 8.91 -1.28 -15.90
C ALA A 146 8.01 -2.51 -16.13
N PHE A 147 8.60 -3.70 -16.04
CA PHE A 147 7.90 -4.98 -16.00
C PHE A 147 7.63 -5.37 -14.55
N VAL A 148 6.37 -5.45 -14.16
CA VAL A 148 5.98 -5.74 -12.78
C VAL A 148 5.54 -7.19 -12.65
N THR A 149 6.04 -7.90 -11.65
CA THR A 149 5.40 -9.11 -11.13
C THR A 149 4.62 -8.74 -9.89
N HIS A 150 3.30 -8.85 -9.96
CA HIS A 150 2.39 -8.62 -8.85
C HIS A 150 1.97 -9.95 -8.23
N VAL A 151 2.16 -10.09 -6.92
CA VAL A 151 1.83 -11.31 -6.18
C VAL A 151 0.88 -10.98 -5.03
N ASP A 152 -0.25 -11.68 -4.98
CA ASP A 152 -1.19 -11.63 -3.87
C ASP A 152 -1.84 -13.01 -3.66
N ALA A 153 -2.21 -13.33 -2.43
CA ALA A 153 -2.84 -14.61 -2.08
C ALA A 153 -4.37 -14.58 -2.26
N SER A 154 -4.96 -13.38 -2.38
CA SER A 154 -6.40 -13.18 -2.53
C SER A 154 -6.78 -13.02 -4.00
N LYS A 155 -7.57 -13.97 -4.53
CA LYS A 155 -8.13 -13.88 -5.89
C LYS A 155 -8.93 -12.60 -6.09
N GLN A 156 -9.70 -12.19 -5.09
CA GLN A 156 -10.49 -10.96 -5.14
C GLN A 156 -9.60 -9.72 -5.23
N SER A 157 -8.52 -9.66 -4.44
CA SER A 157 -7.57 -8.53 -4.52
C SER A 157 -6.91 -8.46 -5.88
N LEU A 158 -6.52 -9.62 -6.43
CA LEU A 158 -5.91 -9.72 -7.75
C LEU A 158 -6.85 -9.29 -8.88
N ASP A 159 -8.15 -9.61 -8.76
CA ASP A 159 -9.17 -9.17 -9.71
C ASP A 159 -9.35 -7.64 -9.68
N TRP A 160 -9.41 -7.05 -8.49
CA TRP A 160 -9.44 -5.60 -8.35
C TRP A 160 -8.15 -4.93 -8.85
N ALA A 161 -7.00 -5.56 -8.65
CA ALA A 161 -5.73 -5.06 -9.19
C ALA A 161 -5.70 -5.06 -10.72
N HIS A 162 -6.24 -6.12 -11.34
CA HIS A 162 -6.39 -6.22 -12.79
C HIS A 162 -7.33 -5.15 -13.33
N GLU A 163 -8.49 -4.95 -12.68
CA GLU A 163 -9.45 -3.88 -13.03
C GLU A 163 -8.79 -2.50 -12.93
N ASN A 164 -8.09 -2.21 -11.84
CA ASN A 164 -7.38 -0.95 -11.64
C ASN A 164 -6.29 -0.70 -12.71
N ALA A 165 -5.57 -1.75 -13.12
CA ALA A 165 -4.58 -1.65 -14.19
C ALA A 165 -5.23 -1.31 -15.53
N GLN A 166 -6.38 -1.92 -15.85
CA GLN A 166 -7.17 -1.59 -17.04
C GLN A 166 -7.70 -0.14 -16.99
N LEU A 167 -8.26 0.29 -15.84
CA LEU A 167 -8.73 1.66 -15.63
C LEU A 167 -7.61 2.69 -15.80
N SER A 168 -6.40 2.35 -15.37
CA SER A 168 -5.19 3.17 -15.50
C SER A 168 -4.52 3.07 -16.87
N GLY A 169 -5.06 2.26 -17.79
CA GLY A 169 -4.54 2.11 -19.15
C GLY A 169 -3.18 1.41 -19.24
N ILE A 170 -2.86 0.57 -18.25
CA ILE A 170 -1.62 -0.21 -18.26
C ILE A 170 -1.72 -1.32 -19.30
N PRO A 171 -0.74 -1.45 -20.23
CA PRO A 171 -0.72 -2.56 -21.18
C PRO A 171 -0.66 -3.93 -20.48
N GLU A 172 -1.39 -4.92 -21.02
CA GLU A 172 -1.51 -6.26 -20.42
C GLU A 172 -0.17 -7.00 -20.27
N ASP A 173 0.82 -6.69 -21.11
CA ASP A 173 2.16 -7.29 -21.10
C ASP A 173 3.11 -6.69 -20.05
N ARG A 174 2.66 -5.66 -19.31
CA ARG A 174 3.51 -4.96 -18.33
C ARG A 174 3.38 -5.46 -16.91
N ILE A 175 2.29 -6.14 -16.57
CA ILE A 175 2.10 -6.71 -15.24
C ILE A 175 1.81 -8.20 -15.35
N ARG A 176 2.71 -9.01 -14.79
CA ARG A 176 2.49 -10.44 -14.54
C ARG A 176 1.73 -10.61 -13.22
N TRP A 177 0.50 -11.10 -13.30
CA TRP A 177 -0.36 -11.38 -12.15
C TRP A 177 -0.13 -12.79 -11.61
N VAL A 178 0.08 -12.91 -10.31
CA VAL A 178 0.40 -14.18 -9.65
C VAL A 178 -0.47 -14.36 -8.40
N LEU A 179 -1.36 -15.36 -8.44
CA LEU A 179 -2.12 -15.81 -7.27
C LEU A 179 -1.31 -16.84 -6.48
N ASP A 180 -0.64 -16.43 -5.41
CA ASP A 180 0.25 -17.33 -4.65
C ASP A 180 0.57 -16.79 -3.25
N ASP A 181 1.13 -17.64 -2.40
CA ASP A 181 1.77 -17.19 -1.17
C ASP A 181 3.09 -16.47 -1.50
N ALA A 182 3.30 -15.30 -0.90
CA ALA A 182 4.44 -14.43 -1.21
C ALA A 182 5.79 -15.10 -0.90
N LEU A 183 5.89 -15.83 0.22
CA LEU A 183 7.12 -16.50 0.62
C LEU A 183 7.40 -17.74 -0.24
N ALA A 184 6.38 -18.54 -0.53
CA ALA A 184 6.47 -19.69 -1.43
C ALA A 184 6.89 -19.24 -2.85
N PHE A 185 6.29 -18.17 -3.36
CA PHE A 185 6.67 -17.56 -4.62
C PHE A 185 8.12 -17.08 -4.63
N ALA A 186 8.53 -16.30 -3.63
CA ALA A 186 9.90 -15.80 -3.53
C ALA A 186 10.91 -16.96 -3.49
N LYS A 187 10.62 -18.03 -2.74
CA LYS A 187 11.48 -19.24 -2.70
C LYS A 187 11.60 -19.92 -4.05
N ARG A 188 10.53 -20.00 -4.85
CA ARG A 188 10.57 -20.59 -6.20
C ARG A 188 11.38 -19.73 -7.17
N GLU A 189 11.19 -18.42 -7.16
CA GLU A 189 11.99 -17.50 -7.99
C GLU A 189 13.47 -17.55 -7.60
N ALA A 190 13.78 -17.69 -6.31
CA ALA A 190 15.17 -17.79 -5.84
C ALA A 190 15.83 -19.08 -6.33
N ARG A 191 15.12 -20.22 -6.31
CA ARG A 191 15.61 -21.49 -6.89
C ARG A 191 15.87 -21.39 -8.40
N ARG A 192 15.13 -20.51 -9.09
CA ARG A 192 15.27 -20.24 -10.52
C ARG A 192 16.32 -19.17 -10.83
N ASN A 193 17.03 -18.66 -9.81
CA ASN A 193 18.00 -17.55 -9.94
C ASN A 193 17.42 -16.31 -10.63
N ILE A 194 16.13 -16.02 -10.43
CA ILE A 194 15.52 -14.79 -10.94
C ILE A 194 16.05 -13.59 -10.17
N LYS A 195 16.22 -12.46 -10.86
CA LYS A 195 16.61 -11.17 -10.29
C LYS A 195 15.58 -10.10 -10.64
N TYR A 196 15.34 -9.22 -9.68
CA TYR A 196 14.50 -8.04 -9.79
C TYR A 196 15.33 -6.79 -9.49
N ASP A 197 15.11 -5.73 -10.25
CA ASP A 197 15.74 -4.43 -10.04
C ASP A 197 15.03 -3.66 -8.92
N GLY A 198 13.73 -3.89 -8.73
CA GLY A 198 12.94 -3.29 -7.66
C GLY A 198 12.16 -4.32 -6.87
N ILE A 199 12.07 -4.16 -5.55
CA ILE A 199 11.17 -4.96 -4.71
C ILE A 199 10.31 -4.03 -3.86
N ILE A 200 9.00 -4.24 -3.93
CA ILE A 200 7.97 -3.60 -3.12
C ILE A 200 7.33 -4.71 -2.27
N LEU A 201 7.17 -4.45 -0.97
CA LEU A 201 6.75 -5.44 0.01
C LEU A 201 5.79 -4.78 1.01
N ASP A 202 4.55 -5.27 1.13
CA ASP A 202 3.56 -4.73 2.09
C ASP A 202 2.89 -5.82 2.95
N PRO A 203 3.67 -6.54 3.78
CA PRO A 203 3.18 -7.70 4.52
C PRO A 203 2.18 -7.27 5.61
N PRO A 204 1.07 -8.01 5.78
CA PRO A 204 0.22 -7.83 6.94
C PRO A 204 0.90 -8.34 8.21
N ALA A 205 0.44 -7.93 9.39
CA ALA A 205 0.91 -8.52 10.65
C ALA A 205 0.56 -10.01 10.75
N PHE A 206 -0.63 -10.37 10.27
CA PHE A 206 -1.13 -11.75 10.18
C PHE A 206 -1.89 -11.94 8.87
N GLY A 207 -1.73 -13.11 8.24
CA GLY A 207 -2.38 -13.41 6.97
C GLY A 207 -2.50 -14.90 6.69
N ARG A 208 -3.07 -15.21 5.53
CA ARG A 208 -3.09 -16.57 4.99
C ARG A 208 -2.66 -16.58 3.52
N GLY A 209 -1.87 -17.58 3.15
CA GLY A 209 -1.47 -17.86 1.77
C GLY A 209 -2.62 -18.45 0.94
N ALA A 210 -2.40 -18.54 -0.37
CA ALA A 210 -3.42 -18.99 -1.33
C ALA A 210 -3.87 -20.45 -1.09
N SER A 211 -3.01 -21.29 -0.49
CA SER A 211 -3.32 -22.68 -0.12
C SER A 211 -3.59 -22.86 1.37
N GLY A 212 -3.75 -21.76 2.12
CA GLY A 212 -4.06 -21.76 3.55
C GLY A 212 -2.85 -21.70 4.48
N GLU A 213 -1.64 -21.48 3.95
CA GLU A 213 -0.42 -21.23 4.72
C GLU A 213 -0.67 -20.09 5.73
N VAL A 214 -0.13 -20.20 6.94
CA VAL A 214 -0.27 -19.13 7.95
C VAL A 214 0.92 -18.18 7.79
N TRP A 215 0.64 -16.89 7.69
CA TRP A 215 1.64 -15.82 7.72
C TRP A 215 1.59 -15.12 9.07
N LYS A 216 2.74 -15.02 9.73
CA LYS A 216 2.95 -14.17 10.91
C LYS A 216 4.23 -13.36 10.73
N ILE A 217 4.12 -12.06 10.88
CA ILE A 217 5.23 -11.16 10.57
C ILE A 217 6.49 -11.44 11.41
N GLU A 218 6.37 -11.81 12.68
CA GLU A 218 7.52 -12.09 13.55
C GLU A 218 8.27 -13.38 13.16
N GLU A 219 7.56 -14.36 12.60
CA GLU A 219 8.12 -15.66 12.23
C GLU A 219 8.64 -15.65 10.78
N ASP A 220 7.84 -15.09 9.86
CA ASP A 220 8.05 -15.27 8.42
C ASP A 220 8.78 -14.11 7.75
N LEU A 221 8.69 -12.88 8.28
CA LEU A 221 9.33 -11.71 7.66
C LEU A 221 10.86 -11.86 7.56
N PRO A 222 11.61 -12.30 8.60
CA PRO A 222 13.05 -12.49 8.47
C PRO A 222 13.42 -13.51 7.37
N VAL A 223 12.66 -14.60 7.25
CA VAL A 223 12.86 -15.63 6.22
C VAL A 223 12.57 -15.07 4.82
N LEU A 224 11.50 -14.28 4.69
CA LEU A 224 11.16 -13.61 3.45
C LEU A 224 12.26 -12.63 3.04
N LEU A 225 12.68 -11.72 3.93
CA LEU A 225 13.72 -10.72 3.64
C LEU A 225 15.02 -11.39 3.20
N GLN A 226 15.43 -12.48 3.87
CA GLN A 226 16.62 -13.24 3.46
C GLN A 226 16.49 -13.82 2.04
N THR A 227 15.29 -14.27 1.67
CA THR A 227 15.00 -14.72 0.31
C THR A 227 15.04 -13.55 -0.68
N LEU A 228 14.44 -12.40 -0.32
CA LEU A 228 14.39 -11.20 -1.15
C LEU A 228 15.78 -10.58 -1.37
N LYS A 229 16.69 -10.68 -0.40
CA LYS A 229 18.10 -10.31 -0.59
C LYS A 229 18.72 -11.04 -1.78
N GLY A 230 18.43 -12.34 -1.90
CA GLY A 230 18.87 -13.15 -3.03
C GLY A 230 18.16 -12.83 -4.36
N LEU A 231 16.99 -12.21 -4.32
CA LEU A 231 16.22 -11.81 -5.51
C LEU A 231 16.54 -10.39 -5.99
N LEU A 232 16.96 -9.48 -5.10
CA LEU A 232 17.31 -8.12 -5.47
C LEU A 232 18.62 -8.11 -6.28
N ALA A 233 18.62 -7.44 -7.43
CA ALA A 233 19.79 -7.28 -8.27
C ALA A 233 20.86 -6.43 -7.55
N GLU A 234 22.13 -6.78 -7.72
CA GLU A 234 23.25 -6.10 -7.08
C GLU A 234 23.83 -4.99 -7.98
N LYS A 235 23.05 -3.92 -8.18
CA LYS A 235 23.43 -2.75 -8.99
C LYS A 235 22.96 -1.45 -8.34
N SER A 236 23.54 -0.33 -8.73
CA SER A 236 23.39 1.00 -8.10
C SER A 236 22.05 1.71 -8.33
N ASP A 237 21.14 1.11 -9.09
CA ASP A 237 19.78 1.63 -9.30
C ASP A 237 18.74 0.64 -8.78
N SER A 238 19.16 -0.46 -8.15
CA SER A 238 18.24 -1.38 -7.50
C SER A 238 17.63 -0.75 -6.26
N PHE A 239 16.32 -0.97 -6.06
CA PHE A 239 15.60 -0.39 -4.94
C PHE A 239 14.79 -1.41 -4.16
N PHE A 240 14.54 -1.09 -2.90
CA PHE A 240 13.68 -1.86 -2.00
C PHE A 240 12.77 -0.90 -1.25
N LEU A 241 11.50 -1.27 -1.13
CA LEU A 241 10.51 -0.61 -0.30
C LEU A 241 9.73 -1.67 0.46
N MET A 242 9.72 -1.56 1.78
CA MET A 242 8.82 -2.27 2.66
C MET A 242 7.88 -1.28 3.34
N SER A 243 6.60 -1.57 3.30
CA SER A 243 5.58 -0.93 4.13
C SER A 243 5.07 -1.89 5.19
N GLY A 244 4.44 -1.36 6.23
CA GLY A 244 3.75 -2.18 7.21
C GLY A 244 2.71 -1.39 7.97
N TYR A 245 1.65 -2.07 8.39
CA TYR A 245 0.67 -1.47 9.29
C TYR A 245 1.27 -1.31 10.69
N ALA A 246 1.03 -0.18 11.34
CA ALA A 246 1.52 0.11 12.70
C ALA A 246 0.74 -0.68 13.77
N ALA A 247 0.80 -2.01 13.71
CA ALA A 247 0.15 -2.95 14.62
C ALA A 247 0.94 -3.13 15.93
N GLY A 248 1.43 -2.04 16.51
CA GLY A 248 2.27 -2.04 17.72
C GLY A 248 3.79 -2.11 17.47
N TYR A 249 4.23 -2.15 16.22
CA TYR A 249 5.65 -2.05 15.88
C TYR A 249 6.10 -0.60 15.76
N ALA A 250 7.33 -0.31 16.16
CA ALA A 250 7.98 0.97 15.90
C ALA A 250 8.68 0.93 14.52
N PRO A 251 8.80 2.08 13.80
CA PRO A 251 9.56 2.17 12.56
C PRO A 251 10.99 1.63 12.68
N ARG A 252 11.62 1.85 13.84
CA ARG A 252 12.98 1.37 14.14
C ARG A 252 13.10 -0.15 14.05
N SER A 253 12.09 -0.89 14.51
CA SER A 253 12.09 -2.36 14.45
C SER A 253 12.16 -2.82 13.00
N PHE A 254 11.32 -2.25 12.13
CA PHE A 254 11.33 -2.58 10.70
C PHE A 254 12.66 -2.20 10.04
N ALA A 255 13.20 -1.02 10.35
CA ALA A 255 14.47 -0.56 9.80
C ALA A 255 15.61 -1.52 10.15
N GLN A 256 15.74 -1.91 11.43
CA GLN A 256 16.78 -2.83 11.90
C GLN A 256 16.63 -4.23 11.30
N THR A 257 15.40 -4.71 11.10
CA THR A 257 15.18 -5.99 10.42
C THR A 257 15.68 -5.94 8.97
N VAL A 258 15.39 -4.88 8.21
CA VAL A 258 15.87 -4.72 6.82
C VAL A 258 17.40 -4.55 6.79
N GLU A 259 17.95 -3.70 7.64
CA GLU A 259 19.41 -3.44 7.72
C GLU A 259 20.20 -4.71 8.01
N SER A 260 19.74 -5.54 8.95
CA SER A 260 20.43 -6.79 9.32
C SER A 260 20.52 -7.80 8.17
N VAL A 261 19.63 -7.70 7.17
CA VAL A 261 19.63 -8.57 6.00
C VAL A 261 20.37 -7.91 4.82
N PHE A 262 19.97 -6.70 4.43
CA PHE A 262 20.43 -6.06 3.21
C PHE A 262 21.75 -5.29 3.36
N HIS A 263 22.17 -4.97 4.59
CA HIS A 263 23.40 -4.22 4.87
C HIS A 263 23.50 -2.89 4.09
N SER A 264 22.35 -2.32 3.73
CA SER A 264 22.23 -1.08 2.97
C SER A 264 21.72 0.03 3.89
N PRO A 265 22.24 1.27 3.77
CA PRO A 265 21.67 2.41 4.50
C PRO A 265 20.20 2.62 4.12
N VAL A 266 19.31 2.66 5.11
CA VAL A 266 17.87 2.83 4.87
C VAL A 266 17.37 4.24 5.23
N HIS A 267 16.25 4.60 4.62
CA HIS A 267 15.35 5.65 5.06
C HIS A 267 14.11 4.98 5.65
N ALA A 268 13.73 5.37 6.87
CA ALA A 268 12.59 4.78 7.55
C ALA A 268 11.87 5.80 8.43
N GLY A 269 10.58 5.55 8.65
CA GLY A 269 9.72 6.39 9.47
C GLY A 269 8.26 5.92 9.40
N GLU A 270 7.36 6.75 9.92
CA GLU A 270 5.93 6.49 9.80
C GLU A 270 5.33 7.13 8.54
N LEU A 271 4.24 6.55 8.09
CA LEU A 271 3.33 7.13 7.11
C LEU A 271 2.19 7.80 7.86
N HIS A 272 1.98 9.08 7.59
CA HIS A 272 0.93 9.90 8.18
C HIS A 272 -0.03 10.39 7.10
N ILE A 273 -1.25 10.72 7.49
CA ILE A 273 -2.22 11.43 6.65
C ILE A 273 -2.57 12.75 7.34
N LYS A 274 -2.42 13.88 6.62
CA LYS A 274 -2.76 15.20 7.14
C LYS A 274 -4.25 15.52 6.94
N GLU A 275 -4.90 16.04 7.98
CA GLU A 275 -6.25 16.61 7.85
C GLU A 275 -6.22 17.83 6.93
N SER A 276 -7.19 17.96 6.03
CA SER A 276 -7.24 19.11 5.12
C SER A 276 -7.52 20.44 5.82
N SER A 277 -8.15 20.37 6.99
CA SER A 277 -8.68 21.54 7.67
C SER A 277 -8.01 21.90 8.98
N SER A 278 -6.93 21.19 9.34
CA SER A 278 -6.13 21.45 10.53
C SER A 278 -4.67 21.01 10.31
N ASP A 279 -3.82 21.22 11.32
CA ASP A 279 -2.45 20.70 11.33
C ASP A 279 -2.34 19.29 11.93
N ARG A 280 -3.46 18.65 12.26
CA ARG A 280 -3.46 17.27 12.77
C ARG A 280 -3.03 16.29 11.68
N VAL A 281 -2.32 15.27 12.14
CA VAL A 281 -1.92 14.12 11.34
C VAL A 281 -2.36 12.83 12.03
N VAL A 282 -2.80 11.87 11.23
CA VAL A 282 -3.15 10.52 11.67
C VAL A 282 -2.04 9.57 11.24
N PRO A 283 -1.35 8.88 12.16
CA PRO A 283 -0.44 7.81 11.81
C PRO A 283 -1.19 6.62 11.20
N ALA A 284 -0.69 6.11 10.09
CA ALA A 284 -1.38 5.11 9.27
C ALA A 284 -0.51 3.92 8.86
N GLY A 285 0.82 4.04 8.96
CA GLY A 285 1.72 2.94 8.64
C GLY A 285 3.17 3.26 8.91
N ILE A 286 4.05 2.36 8.46
CA ILE A 286 5.50 2.43 8.58
C ILE A 286 6.08 2.19 7.19
N TYR A 287 7.21 2.82 6.89
CA TYR A 287 7.98 2.52 5.70
C TYR A 287 9.46 2.31 6.03
N VAL A 288 10.10 1.46 5.21
CA VAL A 288 11.56 1.32 5.13
C VAL A 288 11.92 1.21 3.67
N ARG A 289 12.83 2.04 3.18
CA ARG A 289 13.24 2.03 1.79
C ARG A 289 14.69 2.40 1.58
N PHE A 290 15.26 1.92 0.48
CA PHE A 290 16.58 2.33 0.01
C PHE A 290 16.69 2.18 -1.51
N VAL A 291 17.65 2.89 -2.09
CA VAL A 291 18.23 2.65 -3.42
C VAL A 291 19.72 2.34 -3.18
N ARG A 292 20.26 1.37 -3.91
CA ARG A 292 21.69 1.00 -3.80
C ARG A 292 22.62 2.04 -4.43
#